data_AF-A0A2H3E815-F1
#
_entry.id   AF-A0A2H3E815-F1
#
_cell.length_a   1.000
_cell.length_b   1.000
_cell.length_c   1.000
_cell.angle_alpha   90.00
_cell.angle_beta   90.00
_cell.angle_gamma   90.00
#
_symmetry.space_group_name_H-M   'P 1'
#
loop_
_entity.id
_entity.type
_entity.pdbx_description
1 polymer ?
#
loop_
_entity_poly.entity_id
_entity_poly.type
_entity_poly.pdbx_seq_one_letter_code
_entity_poly.pdbx_strand_id
1 'polypeptide(L)'
;MTSNIQNSATHSDTSNGSRRSIIDWTVRILLNAYELNGSYSVLIFLGDVPDDPDIWMLSPSYVGMHCAYVSSGVDQKPVITQGFVLLNNWIAEKSGLGSFDPSVVEPYLKDKLSWRAQMAGGAPVSLSKVPSLEVTVFATPVTQEPGVVFPVLGETQYYHSITAGRIGGSHSAQSSEE
;
A
#
# COMPACT_ATOMS: atom_id res chain seq x y z
N MET A 1 -32.31 -5.07 -62.32
CA MET A 1 -30.90 -5.06 -61.88
C MET A 1 -30.82 -4.35 -60.53
N THR A 2 -30.24 -5.03 -59.54
CA THR A 2 -29.65 -4.53 -58.26
C THR A 2 -30.58 -3.71 -57.35
N SER A 3 -31.24 -4.26 -56.32
CA SER A 3 -30.72 -4.82 -55.05
C SER A 3 -29.89 -3.82 -54.23
N ASN A 4 -30.36 -3.46 -53.02
CA ASN A 4 -29.55 -3.68 -51.83
C ASN A 4 -30.36 -3.65 -50.52
N ILE A 5 -30.15 -4.72 -49.76
CA ILE A 5 -30.75 -5.07 -48.48
C ILE A 5 -29.97 -4.35 -47.37
N GLN A 6 -30.68 -3.65 -46.49
CA GLN A 6 -30.09 -3.08 -45.29
C GLN A 6 -29.99 -4.19 -44.24
N ASN A 7 -28.83 -4.87 -44.18
CA ASN A 7 -28.54 -5.86 -43.15
C ASN A 7 -28.36 -5.15 -41.80
N SER A 8 -29.29 -5.40 -40.88
CA SER A 8 -29.11 -5.17 -39.46
C SER A 8 -28.05 -6.15 -38.93
N ALA A 9 -26.83 -5.67 -38.69
CA ALA A 9 -25.87 -6.40 -37.90
C ALA A 9 -26.16 -6.14 -36.42
N THR A 10 -26.84 -7.07 -35.77
CA THR A 10 -26.83 -7.19 -34.31
C THR A 10 -25.41 -7.50 -33.86
N HIS A 11 -24.71 -6.51 -33.28
CA HIS A 11 -23.51 -6.76 -32.49
C HIS A 11 -23.92 -7.49 -31.21
N SER A 12 -23.93 -8.83 -31.27
CA SER A 12 -23.93 -9.65 -30.06
C SER A 12 -22.54 -9.56 -29.43
N ASP A 13 -22.32 -8.52 -28.62
CA ASP A 13 -21.16 -8.41 -27.76
C ASP A 13 -21.32 -9.44 -26.63
N THR A 14 -20.96 -10.68 -26.97
CA THR A 14 -20.98 -11.81 -26.03
C THR A 14 -19.65 -11.79 -25.30
N SER A 15 -19.38 -10.72 -24.55
CA SER A 15 -18.32 -10.76 -23.57
C SER A 15 -18.76 -11.76 -22.50
N ASN A 16 -18.18 -12.94 -22.55
CA ASN A 16 -18.38 -13.99 -21.56
C ASN A 16 -17.71 -13.51 -20.27
N GLY A 17 -18.43 -12.65 -19.54
CA GLY A 17 -17.96 -11.98 -18.34
C GLY A 17 -17.64 -13.05 -17.30
N SER A 18 -16.36 -13.30 -17.10
CA SER A 18 -15.87 -14.16 -16.04
C SER A 18 -15.67 -13.30 -14.80
N ARG A 19 -16.07 -13.81 -13.63
CA ARG A 19 -15.76 -13.18 -12.34
C ARG A 19 -14.26 -12.95 -12.24
N ARG A 20 -13.85 -11.73 -11.91
CA ARG A 20 -12.45 -11.39 -11.64
C ARG A 20 -12.24 -11.31 -10.14
N SER A 21 -11.14 -11.87 -9.65
CA SER A 21 -10.75 -11.78 -8.25
C SER A 21 -9.27 -11.44 -8.16
N ILE A 22 -8.93 -10.52 -7.27
CA ILE A 22 -7.56 -10.14 -6.93
C ILE A 22 -7.48 -9.87 -5.44
N ILE A 23 -6.31 -10.04 -4.84
CA ILE A 23 -6.05 -9.63 -3.47
C ILE A 23 -5.37 -8.27 -3.51
N ASP A 24 -6.00 -7.28 -2.88
CA ASP A 24 -5.45 -5.93 -2.75
C ASP A 24 -4.55 -5.86 -1.50
N TRP A 25 -3.27 -5.59 -1.71
CA TRP A 25 -2.23 -5.48 -0.69
C TRP A 25 -1.96 -4.01 -0.40
N THR A 26 -2.12 -3.64 0.87
CA THR A 26 -1.97 -2.26 1.32
C THR A 26 -1.10 -2.17 2.56
N VAL A 27 -0.23 -1.16 2.60
CA VAL A 27 0.46 -0.73 3.81
C VAL A 27 -0.37 0.36 4.47
N ARG A 28 -0.73 0.17 5.73
CA ARG A 28 -1.20 1.22 6.64
C ARG A 28 -0.01 1.81 7.37
N ILE A 29 0.07 3.13 7.41
CA ILE A 29 1.02 3.89 8.22
C ILE A 29 0.20 4.63 9.26
N LEU A 30 0.38 4.33 10.54
CA LEU A 30 -0.23 5.04 11.65
C LEU A 30 0.85 5.75 12.45
N LEU A 31 0.63 7.01 12.82
CA LEU A 31 1.60 7.82 13.57
C LEU A 31 0.94 9.01 14.28
N ASN A 32 1.61 9.56 15.28
CA ASN A 32 1.27 10.84 15.89
C ASN A 32 1.88 12.00 15.07
N ALA A 33 1.03 12.83 14.47
CA ALA A 33 1.45 13.91 13.58
C ALA A 33 2.31 14.99 14.27
N TYR A 34 2.21 15.14 15.59
CA TYR A 34 2.99 16.11 16.38
C TYR A 34 4.20 15.48 17.09
N GLU A 35 4.54 14.23 16.79
CA GLU A 35 5.68 13.55 17.43
C GLU A 35 7.03 14.18 17.08
N LEU A 36 7.12 14.71 15.86
CA LEU A 36 8.21 15.57 15.45
C LEU A 36 7.71 17.02 15.50
N ASN A 37 8.55 17.94 15.98
CA ASN A 37 8.22 19.38 16.08
C ASN A 37 8.23 20.06 14.68
N GLY A 38 7.39 19.55 13.77
CA GLY A 38 7.32 19.94 12.38
C GLY A 38 6.75 18.81 11.51
N SER A 39 6.35 19.18 10.30
CA SER A 39 5.82 18.22 9.32
C SER A 39 6.89 17.21 8.89
N TYR A 40 6.48 15.96 8.73
CA TYR A 40 7.36 14.86 8.34
C TYR A 40 6.59 13.80 7.55
N SER A 41 7.34 12.93 6.88
CA SER A 41 6.79 11.89 6.02
C SER A 41 7.43 10.55 6.33
N VAL A 42 6.64 9.49 6.18
CA VAL A 42 7.11 8.10 6.18
C VAL A 42 6.97 7.55 4.76
N LEU A 43 8.08 7.13 4.19
CA LEU A 43 8.20 6.64 2.83
C LEU A 43 8.25 5.11 2.84
N ILE A 44 7.55 4.48 1.91
CA ILE A 44 7.47 3.04 1.73
C ILE A 44 8.25 2.64 0.49
N PHE A 45 9.02 1.55 0.62
CA PHE A 45 9.86 0.99 -0.42
C PHE A 45 9.62 -0.51 -0.56
N LEU A 46 9.72 -1.01 -1.79
CA LEU A 46 9.82 -2.43 -2.12
C LEU A 46 11.14 -2.68 -2.84
N GLY A 47 12.12 -3.23 -2.11
CA GLY A 47 13.49 -3.45 -2.59
C GLY A 47 14.52 -2.58 -1.85
N ASP A 48 15.67 -2.40 -2.50
CA ASP A 48 16.79 -1.68 -1.90
C ASP A 48 16.48 -0.19 -1.73
N VAL A 49 16.83 0.37 -0.57
CA VAL A 49 16.65 1.79 -0.28
C VAL A 49 18.02 2.47 -0.41
N PRO A 50 18.17 3.52 -1.25
CA PRO A 50 19.42 4.25 -1.34
C PRO A 50 19.86 4.82 0.02
N ASP A 51 21.17 4.91 0.25
CA ASP A 51 21.69 5.52 1.49
C ASP A 51 21.49 7.05 1.50
N ASP A 52 21.53 7.67 0.32
CA ASP A 52 21.34 9.11 0.15
C ASP A 52 19.84 9.49 0.24
N PRO A 53 19.42 10.27 1.24
CA PRO A 53 18.03 10.67 1.42
C PRO A 53 17.50 11.58 0.31
N ASP A 54 18.36 12.33 -0.37
CA ASP A 54 17.93 13.30 -1.39
C ASP A 54 17.32 12.61 -2.62
N ILE A 55 17.62 11.33 -2.82
CA ILE A 55 17.13 10.52 -3.94
C ILE A 55 16.08 9.48 -3.54
N TRP A 56 15.65 9.43 -2.28
CA TRP A 56 14.69 8.42 -1.80
C TRP A 56 13.41 8.40 -2.63
N MET A 57 12.79 9.56 -2.89
CA MET A 57 11.55 9.65 -3.68
C MET A 57 11.75 9.38 -5.18
N LEU A 58 12.99 9.42 -5.66
CA LEU A 58 13.36 9.10 -7.03
C LEU A 58 13.80 7.64 -7.19
N SER A 59 13.92 6.91 -6.09
CA SER A 59 14.36 5.52 -6.09
C SER A 59 13.39 4.64 -6.88
N PRO A 60 13.87 3.70 -7.71
CA PRO A 60 13.02 2.71 -8.36
C PRO A 60 12.19 1.86 -7.37
N SER A 61 12.68 1.70 -6.12
CA SER A 61 12.01 0.96 -5.06
C SER A 61 10.96 1.77 -4.32
N TYR A 62 10.89 3.09 -4.50
CA TYR A 62 9.90 3.94 -3.82
C TYR A 62 8.48 3.64 -4.32
N VAL A 63 7.55 3.42 -3.39
CA VAL A 63 6.16 3.07 -3.70
C VAL A 63 5.21 4.22 -3.41
N GLY A 64 5.42 4.92 -2.29
CA GLY A 64 4.52 5.95 -1.82
C GLY A 64 4.87 6.41 -0.40
N MET A 65 4.10 7.35 0.13
CA MET A 65 4.35 7.92 1.46
C MET A 65 3.06 8.33 2.16
N HIS A 66 3.16 8.50 3.49
CA HIS A 66 2.19 9.25 4.29
C HIS A 66 2.86 10.47 4.91
N CYS A 67 2.18 11.61 4.88
CA CYS A 67 2.70 12.88 5.40
C CYS A 67 1.87 13.35 6.60
N ALA A 68 2.55 13.61 7.71
CA ALA A 68 2.00 14.36 8.82
C ALA A 68 2.19 15.86 8.55
N TYR A 69 1.13 16.54 8.09
CA TYR A 69 1.12 17.98 7.90
C TYR A 69 0.64 18.69 9.17
N VAL A 70 1.56 19.40 9.82
CA VAL A 70 1.31 20.12 11.07
C VAL A 70 2.03 21.47 11.10
N SER A 71 1.46 22.44 11.80
CA SER A 71 2.16 23.66 12.17
C SER A 71 3.12 23.38 13.32
N SER A 72 4.31 23.98 13.28
CA SER A 72 5.23 23.97 14.42
C SER A 72 4.65 24.76 15.57
N GLY A 73 4.70 24.22 16.80
CA GLY A 73 4.21 24.90 17.98
C GLY A 73 4.48 24.09 19.25
N VAL A 74 4.63 24.79 20.37
CA VAL A 74 4.76 24.17 21.69
C VAL A 74 3.40 23.64 22.16
N ASP A 75 3.39 22.53 22.90
CA ASP A 75 2.20 21.95 23.57
C ASP A 75 1.03 21.54 22.66
N GLN A 76 1.32 20.92 21.52
CA GLN A 76 0.30 20.30 20.68
C GLN A 76 -0.14 18.95 21.26
N LYS A 77 -1.46 18.73 21.32
CA LYS A 77 -2.01 17.42 21.73
C LYS A 77 -1.65 16.36 20.68
N PRO A 78 -1.40 15.10 21.08
CA PRO A 78 -1.19 14.02 20.12
C PRO A 78 -2.37 13.91 19.15
N VAL A 79 -2.07 13.84 17.86
CA VAL A 79 -3.06 13.61 16.80
C VAL A 79 -2.61 12.41 16.00
N ILE A 80 -3.30 11.29 16.22
CA ILE A 80 -3.04 10.07 15.44
C ILE A 80 -3.61 10.26 14.04
N THR A 81 -2.74 10.08 13.05
CA THR A 81 -3.12 10.08 11.63
C THR A 81 -2.78 8.75 11.02
N GLN A 82 -3.49 8.41 9.95
CA GLN A 82 -3.21 7.22 9.17
C GLN A 82 -3.18 7.54 7.68
N GLY A 83 -2.32 6.84 6.96
CA GLY A 83 -2.24 6.83 5.50
C GLY A 83 -2.16 5.41 4.96
N PHE A 84 -2.44 5.26 3.67
CA PHE A 84 -2.51 3.97 2.99
C PHE A 84 -1.68 4.02 1.71
N VAL A 85 -0.79 3.05 1.52
CA VAL A 85 0.02 2.89 0.31
C VAL A 85 -0.34 1.57 -0.36
N LEU A 86 -0.89 1.65 -1.57
CA LEU A 86 -1.30 0.49 -2.37
C LEU A 86 -0.06 -0.16 -3.00
N LEU A 87 0.06 -1.49 -2.88
CA LEU A 87 1.24 -2.21 -3.35
C LEU A 87 1.04 -2.92 -4.69
N ASN A 88 -0.20 -3.12 -5.12
CA ASN A 88 -0.53 -4.05 -6.21
C ASN A 88 0.17 -3.75 -7.53
N ASN A 89 0.18 -2.48 -7.96
CA ASN A 89 0.86 -2.09 -9.20
C ASN A 89 2.36 -2.40 -9.13
N TRP A 90 2.99 -2.13 -7.99
CA TRP A 90 4.39 -2.43 -7.78
C TRP A 90 4.64 -3.95 -7.83
N ILE A 91 3.88 -4.72 -7.04
CA ILE A 91 3.98 -6.18 -7.01
C ILE A 91 3.81 -6.77 -8.43
N ALA A 92 2.82 -6.30 -9.20
CA ALA A 92 2.59 -6.76 -10.57
C ALA A 92 3.79 -6.50 -11.48
N GLU A 93 4.35 -5.30 -11.41
CA GLU A 93 5.35 -4.84 -12.37
C GLU A 93 6.77 -5.35 -12.07
N LYS A 94 7.14 -5.54 -10.80
CA LYS A 94 8.55 -5.83 -10.50
C LYS A 94 8.87 -6.82 -9.39
N SER A 95 7.86 -7.49 -8.80
CA SER A 95 8.15 -8.60 -7.88
C SER A 95 8.56 -9.90 -8.60
N GLY A 96 8.11 -10.10 -9.84
CA GLY A 96 8.27 -11.36 -10.56
C GLY A 96 7.45 -12.54 -10.01
N LEU A 97 6.56 -12.31 -9.03
CA LEU A 97 5.80 -13.38 -8.35
C LEU A 97 4.71 -14.02 -9.23
N GLY A 98 4.14 -13.26 -10.17
CA GLY A 98 3.04 -13.73 -11.03
C GLY A 98 1.71 -14.03 -10.31
N SER A 99 1.61 -13.71 -9.02
CA SER A 99 0.42 -13.94 -8.20
C SER A 99 0.33 -12.92 -7.05
N PHE A 100 -0.88 -12.69 -6.54
CA PHE A 100 -1.15 -11.89 -5.35
C PHE A 100 -1.52 -12.75 -4.13
N ASP A 101 -1.35 -14.07 -4.23
CA ASP A 101 -1.66 -15.01 -3.16
C ASP A 101 -0.77 -14.76 -1.92
N PRO A 102 -1.31 -14.83 -0.69
CA PRO A 102 -0.54 -14.61 0.53
C PRO A 102 0.67 -15.52 0.67
N SER A 103 0.61 -16.77 0.17
CA SER A 103 1.71 -17.73 0.25
C SER A 103 2.99 -17.26 -0.46
N VAL A 104 2.87 -16.36 -1.44
CA VAL A 104 4.01 -15.80 -2.18
C VAL A 104 4.27 -14.33 -1.86
N VAL A 105 3.22 -13.55 -1.59
CA VAL A 105 3.37 -12.11 -1.31
C VAL A 105 3.87 -11.86 0.12
N GLU A 106 3.39 -12.62 1.12
CA GLU A 106 3.85 -12.44 2.50
C GLU A 106 5.38 -12.60 2.67
N PRO A 107 6.02 -13.69 2.20
CA PRO A 107 7.47 -13.81 2.29
C PRO A 107 8.21 -12.75 1.48
N TYR A 108 7.68 -12.37 0.31
CA TYR A 108 8.25 -11.29 -0.50
C TYR A 108 8.24 -9.95 0.25
N LEU A 109 7.12 -9.59 0.88
CA LEU A 109 7.02 -8.34 1.65
C LEU A 109 7.86 -8.39 2.92
N LYS A 110 7.99 -9.55 3.58
CA LYS A 110 8.91 -9.71 4.72
C LYS A 110 10.35 -9.36 4.35
N ASP A 111 10.79 -9.76 3.15
CA ASP A 111 12.15 -9.51 2.65
C ASP A 111 12.31 -8.09 2.05
N LYS A 112 11.37 -7.66 1.21
CA LYS A 112 11.53 -6.47 0.36
C LYS A 112 10.90 -5.20 0.90
N LEU A 113 9.92 -5.28 1.81
CA LEU A 113 9.27 -4.09 2.34
C LEU A 113 10.23 -3.35 3.27
N SER A 114 10.43 -2.07 3.02
CA SER A 114 11.22 -1.18 3.87
C SER A 114 10.55 0.18 4.00
N TRP A 115 10.89 0.91 5.07
CA TRP A 115 10.44 2.27 5.27
C TRP A 115 11.53 3.17 5.83
N ARG A 116 11.40 4.47 5.55
CA ARG A 116 12.24 5.55 6.07
C ARG A 116 11.36 6.72 6.48
N ALA A 117 11.87 7.58 7.36
CA ALA A 117 11.22 8.83 7.72
C ALA A 117 12.12 10.01 7.34
N GLN A 118 11.51 11.12 6.95
CA GLN A 118 12.20 12.38 6.69
C GLN A 118 11.35 13.57 7.12
N MET A 119 12.00 14.66 7.51
CA MET A 119 11.33 15.94 7.71
C MET A 119 10.82 16.49 6.38
N ALA A 120 9.90 17.45 6.41
CA ALA A 120 9.39 18.10 5.19
C ALA A 120 10.48 18.71 4.29
N GLY A 121 11.65 19.05 4.85
CA GLY A 121 12.82 19.52 4.10
C GLY A 121 13.73 18.43 3.54
N GLY A 122 13.34 17.15 3.59
CA GLY A 122 14.13 16.01 3.09
C GLY A 122 15.14 15.44 4.10
N ALA A 123 15.41 16.15 5.21
CA ALA A 123 16.36 15.67 6.21
C ALA A 123 15.92 14.31 6.81
N PRO A 124 16.79 13.28 6.81
CA PRO A 124 16.43 11.95 7.28
C PRO A 124 16.17 11.94 8.78
N VAL A 125 15.19 11.14 9.18
CA VAL A 125 14.78 10.95 10.59
C VAL A 125 14.98 9.50 10.96
N SER A 126 15.68 9.26 12.08
CA SER A 126 15.75 7.94 12.69
C SER A 126 14.37 7.51 13.15
N LEU A 127 13.93 6.32 12.76
CA LEU A 127 12.64 5.76 13.16
C LEU A 127 12.49 5.63 14.68
N SER A 128 13.59 5.51 15.43
CA SER A 128 13.57 5.52 16.89
C SER A 128 13.10 6.86 17.51
N LYS A 129 13.11 7.95 16.73
CA LYS A 129 12.55 9.25 17.13
C LYS A 129 11.05 9.36 16.88
N VAL A 130 10.43 8.34 16.29
CA VAL A 130 9.00 8.29 15.95
C VAL A 130 8.38 7.04 16.61
N PRO A 131 8.36 6.95 17.97
CA PRO A 131 7.91 5.73 18.65
C PRO A 131 6.42 5.41 18.44
N SER A 132 5.60 6.38 18.03
CA SER A 132 4.19 6.13 17.67
C SER A 132 3.99 5.50 16.30
N LEU A 133 5.05 5.40 15.48
CA LEU A 133 4.96 4.85 14.14
C LEU A 133 4.60 3.37 14.18
N GLU A 134 3.52 3.03 13.49
CA GLU A 134 3.14 1.66 13.20
C GLU A 134 2.89 1.47 11.70
N VAL A 135 3.79 0.71 11.05
CA VAL A 135 3.63 0.25 9.68
C VAL A 135 3.03 -1.16 9.71
N THR A 136 1.79 -1.31 9.23
CA THR A 136 1.09 -2.60 9.17
C THR A 136 0.74 -2.93 7.73
N VAL A 137 0.81 -4.21 7.35
CA VAL A 137 0.32 -4.69 6.04
C VAL A 137 -1.03 -5.38 6.25
N PHE A 138 -1.96 -5.15 5.32
CA PHE A 138 -3.20 -5.91 5.23
C PHE A 138 -3.51 -6.26 3.78
N ALA A 139 -4.35 -7.28 3.63
CA ALA A 139 -4.81 -7.75 2.34
C ALA A 139 -6.35 -7.82 2.33
N THR A 140 -6.97 -7.37 1.25
CA THR A 140 -8.42 -7.37 1.08
C THR A 140 -8.76 -8.08 -0.24
N PRO A 141 -9.50 -9.21 -0.22
CA PRO A 141 -9.99 -9.82 -1.44
C PRO A 141 -10.93 -8.84 -2.16
N VAL A 142 -10.71 -8.64 -3.45
CA VAL A 142 -11.53 -7.77 -4.30
C VAL A 142 -12.09 -8.63 -5.41
N THR A 143 -13.42 -8.65 -5.52
CA THR A 143 -14.10 -9.44 -6.55
C THR A 143 -15.02 -8.58 -7.39
N GLN A 144 -15.00 -8.81 -8.70
CA GLN A 144 -15.87 -8.11 -9.65
C GLN A 144 -16.71 -9.14 -10.39
N GLU A 145 -18.02 -9.08 -10.12
CA GLU A 145 -19.00 -9.90 -10.82
C GLU A 145 -19.28 -9.34 -12.22
N PRO A 146 -19.60 -10.21 -13.19
CA PRO A 146 -20.00 -9.79 -14.53
C PRO A 146 -21.20 -8.82 -14.48
N GLY A 147 -21.09 -7.70 -15.19
CA GLY A 147 -22.17 -6.70 -15.25
C GLY A 147 -22.28 -5.79 -14.01
N VAL A 148 -21.46 -5.99 -12.97
CA VAL A 148 -21.40 -5.09 -11.81
C VAL A 148 -20.33 -4.02 -12.02
N VAL A 149 -20.72 -2.76 -11.87
CA VAL A 149 -19.85 -1.60 -12.12
C VAL A 149 -18.76 -1.45 -11.05
N PHE A 150 -19.11 -1.69 -9.79
CA PHE A 150 -18.19 -1.55 -8.67
C PHE A 150 -17.74 -2.91 -8.13
N PRO A 151 -16.46 -3.06 -7.76
CA PRO A 151 -16.00 -4.27 -7.12
C PRO A 151 -16.58 -4.40 -5.71
N VAL A 152 -16.68 -5.65 -5.25
CA VAL A 152 -17.06 -6.01 -3.89
C VAL A 152 -15.81 -6.37 -3.11
N LEU A 153 -15.62 -5.72 -1.97
CA LEU A 153 -14.55 -6.01 -1.02
C LEU A 153 -14.97 -7.17 -0.11
N GLY A 154 -14.07 -8.13 0.05
CA GLY A 154 -14.16 -9.17 1.06
C GLY A 154 -13.65 -8.69 2.42
N GLU A 155 -13.51 -9.64 3.33
CA GLU A 155 -12.95 -9.38 4.66
C GLU A 155 -11.46 -9.01 4.58
N THR A 156 -11.07 -7.97 5.31
CA THR A 156 -9.69 -7.50 5.36
C THR A 156 -8.90 -8.29 6.40
N GLN A 157 -7.80 -8.90 5.97
CA GLN A 157 -6.91 -9.66 6.83
C GLN A 157 -5.62 -8.89 7.09
N TYR A 158 -5.24 -8.75 8.36
CA TYR A 158 -4.00 -8.08 8.76
C TYR A 158 -2.84 -9.07 8.86
N TYR A 159 -1.70 -8.69 8.27
CA TYR A 159 -0.47 -9.47 8.22
C TYR A 159 0.60 -8.82 9.10
N HIS A 160 0.32 -8.72 10.41
CA HIS A 160 1.19 -8.07 11.40
C HIS A 160 2.63 -8.63 11.39
N SER A 161 2.77 -9.93 11.13
CA SER A 161 4.08 -10.60 11.12
C SER A 161 5.04 -10.12 10.02
N ILE A 162 4.55 -9.39 8.99
CA ILE A 162 5.41 -8.84 7.92
C ILE A 162 6.35 -7.77 8.45
N THR A 163 5.89 -6.96 9.41
CA THR A 163 6.64 -5.82 9.93
C THR A 163 6.97 -5.94 11.42
N ALA A 164 6.34 -6.88 12.14
CA ALA A 164 6.59 -7.11 13.56
C ALA A 164 8.08 -7.30 13.87
N GLY A 165 8.53 -6.74 15.00
CA GLY A 165 9.91 -6.80 15.45
C GLY A 165 10.88 -5.80 14.78
N ARG A 166 10.42 -5.04 13.78
CA ARG A 166 11.20 -3.96 13.14
C ARG A 166 10.83 -2.61 13.77
N ILE A 167 11.78 -1.68 13.86
CA ILE A 167 11.51 -0.33 14.42
C ILE A 167 10.45 0.38 13.58
N GLY A 168 9.37 0.83 14.22
CA GLY A 168 8.21 1.42 13.54
C GLY A 168 7.31 0.42 12.81
N GLY A 169 7.55 -0.88 12.98
CA GLY A 169 6.69 -1.95 12.46
C GLY A 169 5.53 -2.25 13.40
N SER A 170 4.72 -3.25 13.06
CA SER A 170 3.49 -3.52 13.82
C SER A 170 3.76 -3.88 15.27
N HIS A 171 2.92 -3.35 16.17
CA HIS A 171 3.02 -3.55 17.61
C HIS A 171 2.23 -4.78 18.10
N SER A 172 1.25 -5.24 17.31
CA SER A 172 0.50 -6.45 17.62
C SER A 172 1.38 -7.69 17.39
N ALA A 173 1.59 -8.47 18.45
CA ALA A 173 2.08 -9.84 18.29
C ALA A 173 1.00 -10.67 17.58
N GLN A 174 1.44 -11.57 16.68
CA GLN A 174 0.60 -12.46 15.87
C GLN A 174 -0.72 -12.86 16.55
N SER A 175 -1.83 -12.28 16.11
CA SER A 175 -3.16 -12.88 16.27
C SER A 175 -3.47 -13.62 14.97
N SER A 176 -2.86 -14.80 14.82
CA SER A 176 -3.30 -15.81 13.87
C SER A 176 -4.02 -16.88 14.68
N GLU A 177 -5.34 -16.73 14.83
CA GLU A 177 -6.36 -17.66 15.34
C GLU A 177 -7.66 -16.84 15.22
N GLU A 178 -8.58 -17.14 14.30
CA GLU A 178 -9.42 -18.34 14.22
C GLU A 178 -9.85 -18.64 12.76
#